data_AF-A0AAD5BG58-F1
#
_entry.id   AF-A0AAD5BG58-F1
#
_cell.length_a   1.000
_cell.length_b   1.000
_cell.length_c   1.000
_cell.angle_alpha   90.00
_cell.angle_beta   90.00
_cell.angle_gamma   90.00
#
_symmetry.space_group_name_H-M   'P 1'
#
loop_
_entity.id
_entity.type
_entity.pdbx_description
1 polymer ?
#
loop_
_entity_poly.entity_id
_entity_poly.type
_entity_poly.pdbx_seq_one_letter_code
_entity_poly.pdbx_strand_id
1 'polypeptide(L)'
;MGKNKKKSKKNDDTEDDTKRQPSVDDTQPSEKELTTVLENSKSSQEAIESNGGATIEPQSNEGDDKSILEKLQQVEKERDDIKRSYDNLVSRLSSFKSVFASMKKAEVELEEKTDLVEKLNEENEKLKTENDKLKSSLEEEASNKVDAQLYSELQEQNTGLNNECEKLSDTLTKTRREYTSTIEELQDEKYGLENENSKLSKLVHELKQELNEISASRNESDQEKKALADSINDLKERLETKEAEVNNFNTKIDELNKLISTKSSKFEEEKLSLLTNITTLDKQLEAKDNNIKTLQAEAESMKQKLIESESKAAEILELKKEVNNKQLLIGKLRHEAVILNEHLTKALTMMKQKGEGSNKTVDAELLSNVIISFLQFPRGDSKKFEALNLISALLEWDDSQKIAAGLQHVPNAKGGKNKIDSNGNELSARQSFVSLWTEFLEKESSGK
;
A
#
# COMPACT_ATOMS: atom_id res chain seq x y z
N MET A 1 -20.60 53.29 9.10
CA MET A 1 -20.03 53.94 10.31
C MET A 1 -18.66 54.49 9.87
N GLY A 2 -18.21 55.74 10.06
CA GLY A 2 -18.54 56.79 11.05
C GLY A 2 -17.54 56.70 12.21
N LYS A 3 -16.72 57.69 12.58
CA LYS A 3 -16.62 59.16 12.34
C LYS A 3 -15.10 59.51 12.16
N ASN A 4 -14.59 60.46 11.37
CA ASN A 4 -14.86 61.90 11.14
C ASN A 4 -14.33 62.89 12.22
N LYS A 5 -13.13 63.46 11.98
CA LYS A 5 -12.52 64.73 12.48
C LYS A 5 -11.41 65.09 11.45
N LYS A 6 -11.27 66.24 10.75
CA LYS A 6 -11.78 67.64 10.74
C LYS A 6 -10.72 68.68 11.20
N LYS A 7 -10.57 69.77 10.43
CA LYS A 7 -9.44 70.73 10.38
C LYS A 7 -9.54 71.97 11.30
N SER A 8 -8.39 72.51 11.74
CA SER A 8 -7.94 73.93 11.78
C SER A 8 -6.46 73.95 12.28
N LYS A 9 -5.50 74.88 12.05
CA LYS A 9 -5.33 76.21 11.39
C LYS A 9 -5.82 77.50 12.12
N LYS A 10 -4.97 78.55 11.96
CA LYS A 10 -5.11 80.02 12.15
C LYS A 10 -4.70 80.60 13.53
N ASN A 11 -3.65 81.45 13.50
CA ASN A 11 -3.53 82.79 14.12
C ASN A 11 -3.57 82.94 15.68
N ASP A 12 -3.02 83.98 16.34
CA ASP A 12 -2.40 85.27 15.94
C ASP A 12 -1.25 85.71 16.91
N ASP A 13 -0.45 86.69 16.46
CA ASP A 13 0.26 87.82 17.13
C ASP A 13 0.84 87.78 18.57
N THR A 14 2.14 88.11 18.68
CA THR A 14 2.78 89.25 19.42
C THR A 14 4.32 89.16 19.22
N GLU A 15 5.07 90.20 18.84
CA GLU A 15 5.60 91.34 19.65
C GLU A 15 6.53 90.87 20.80
N ASP A 16 7.73 91.43 21.05
CA ASP A 16 8.36 92.71 20.63
C ASP A 16 9.92 92.61 20.57
N ASP A 17 10.59 93.67 20.06
CA ASP A 17 12.00 94.15 20.17
C ASP A 17 13.20 93.16 20.44
N THR A 18 14.45 93.42 20.03
CA THR A 18 15.10 94.72 19.75
C THR A 18 16.08 94.68 18.58
N LYS A 19 16.19 95.81 17.86
CA LYS A 19 17.17 96.04 16.78
C LYS A 19 17.87 97.39 16.99
N ARG A 20 19.20 97.44 17.20
CA ARG A 20 19.97 98.71 17.25
C ARG A 20 21.45 98.58 16.83
N GLN A 21 21.73 99.03 15.62
CA GLN A 21 22.86 99.91 15.27
C GLN A 21 22.36 101.38 15.41
N PRO A 22 23.17 102.48 15.39
CA PRO A 22 24.23 102.73 14.38
C PRO A 22 25.45 103.62 14.77
N SER A 23 26.33 103.81 13.76
CA SER A 23 27.12 105.02 13.39
C SER A 23 27.90 105.86 14.42
N VAL A 24 29.23 105.91 14.26
CA VAL A 24 30.02 107.03 13.68
C VAL A 24 29.46 108.46 13.88
N ASP A 25 30.19 109.38 14.52
CA ASP A 25 31.17 110.31 13.87
C ASP A 25 32.01 111.14 14.89
N ASP A 26 33.09 111.81 14.43
CA ASP A 26 33.90 112.94 14.99
C ASP A 26 34.32 112.97 16.50
N THR A 27 35.38 113.64 16.98
CA THR A 27 36.02 114.93 16.59
C THR A 27 37.48 115.05 17.12
N GLN A 28 38.30 115.98 16.58
CA GLN A 28 39.52 116.54 17.24
C GLN A 28 39.19 117.85 18.02
N PRO A 29 40.02 118.27 19.01
CA PRO A 29 41.15 119.22 18.80
C PRO A 29 42.51 118.65 19.28
N SER A 30 43.71 119.22 19.08
CA SER A 30 44.26 120.57 19.40
C SER A 30 44.37 120.84 20.93
N GLU A 31 45.42 121.47 21.49
CA GLU A 31 46.60 122.12 20.88
C GLU A 31 47.85 122.17 21.80
N LYS A 32 48.91 122.83 21.32
CA LYS A 32 50.19 123.08 22.00
C LYS A 32 50.06 124.22 23.03
N GLU A 33 50.93 124.25 24.04
CA GLU A 33 51.96 125.29 24.28
C GLU A 33 52.47 125.29 25.74
N LEU A 34 53.79 125.48 25.92
CA LEU A 34 54.37 126.69 26.52
C LEU A 34 55.90 126.59 26.62
N THR A 35 56.60 127.72 26.42
CA THR A 35 58.07 127.78 26.43
C THR A 35 58.59 129.04 27.12
N THR A 36 59.69 128.87 27.86
CA THR A 36 60.74 129.87 28.15
C THR A 36 60.44 131.11 29.03
N VAL A 37 61.55 131.71 29.48
CA VAL A 37 61.73 133.05 30.06
C VAL A 37 61.38 133.23 31.55
N LEU A 38 62.42 133.28 32.39
CA LEU A 38 62.87 134.57 32.95
C LEU A 38 64.34 134.49 33.40
N GLU A 39 65.16 135.46 33.00
CA GLU A 39 66.53 135.67 33.50
C GLU A 39 66.73 137.15 33.84
N ASN A 40 67.48 137.42 34.91
CA ASN A 40 68.00 138.73 35.36
C ASN A 40 67.02 139.88 35.63
N SER A 41 67.17 140.47 36.82
CA SER A 41 66.68 141.81 37.14
C SER A 41 67.76 142.60 37.88
N LYS A 42 68.10 143.80 37.37
CA LYS A 42 68.96 144.79 38.04
C LYS A 42 68.78 146.16 37.38
N SER A 43 68.84 147.22 38.19
CA SER A 43 68.71 148.64 37.80
C SER A 43 67.32 149.07 37.25
N SER A 44 66.87 150.32 37.43
CA SER A 44 67.45 151.49 38.12
C SER A 44 66.36 152.50 38.55
N GLN A 45 66.56 153.19 39.68
CA GLN A 45 66.14 154.57 40.01
C GLN A 45 66.68 154.92 41.42
N GLU A 46 67.09 156.14 41.80
CA GLU A 46 67.01 157.46 41.16
C GLU A 46 68.04 158.47 41.75
N ALA A 47 68.44 159.52 40.99
CA ALA A 47 68.97 160.86 41.42
C ALA A 47 70.23 161.00 42.33
N ILE A 48 71.07 162.07 42.32
CA ILE A 48 71.47 163.21 41.43
C ILE A 48 72.66 163.97 42.16
N GLU A 49 73.47 164.97 41.74
CA GLU A 49 73.78 165.82 40.54
C GLU A 49 75.22 166.46 40.72
N SER A 50 75.79 167.09 39.67
CA SER A 50 76.57 168.39 39.69
C SER A 50 77.89 168.58 40.49
N ASN A 51 78.95 169.32 40.07
CA ASN A 51 79.50 169.86 38.79
C ASN A 51 80.93 170.47 39.08
N GLY A 52 81.70 171.05 38.13
CA GLY A 52 83.04 171.64 38.43
C GLY A 52 83.73 172.56 37.38
N GLY A 53 84.95 173.08 37.66
CA GLY A 53 85.84 173.76 36.65
C GLY A 53 86.87 174.85 37.09
N ALA A 54 88.18 174.61 36.83
CA ALA A 54 89.23 175.45 36.15
C ALA A 54 89.60 176.97 36.47
N THR A 55 90.92 177.23 36.76
CA THR A 55 91.92 178.07 35.99
C THR A 55 92.21 179.62 36.19
N ILE A 56 93.42 179.96 36.75
CA ILE A 56 94.56 180.89 36.33
C ILE A 56 94.53 182.49 36.31
N GLU A 57 95.48 183.13 37.07
CA GLU A 57 96.36 184.37 36.90
C GLU A 57 95.89 185.80 36.39
N PRO A 58 96.73 186.89 36.30
CA PRO A 58 97.90 187.41 37.10
C PRO A 58 98.02 188.99 37.26
N GLN A 59 99.21 189.46 37.74
CA GLN A 59 99.88 190.82 37.68
C GLN A 59 100.03 191.59 39.03
N SER A 60 100.96 192.56 39.25
CA SER A 60 102.33 192.97 38.75
C SER A 60 102.89 194.07 39.73
N ASN A 61 104.01 194.85 39.62
CA ASN A 61 105.07 195.16 38.62
C ASN A 61 106.32 195.85 39.31
N GLU A 62 107.48 195.98 38.62
CA GLU A 62 108.65 196.89 38.87
C GLU A 62 109.38 196.86 40.25
N GLY A 63 110.52 197.54 40.55
CA GLY A 63 111.46 198.44 39.82
C GLY A 63 111.70 199.78 40.59
N ASP A 64 112.86 200.46 40.71
CA ASP A 64 114.31 200.27 40.44
C ASP A 64 115.09 201.19 41.49
N ASP A 65 116.36 201.52 41.23
CA ASP A 65 117.38 202.29 41.99
C ASP A 65 118.36 201.43 42.85
N LYS A 66 119.67 201.69 42.67
CA LYS A 66 120.68 200.60 42.57
C LYS A 66 121.70 200.51 43.73
N SER A 67 122.44 199.40 43.73
CA SER A 67 123.75 199.16 44.39
C SER A 67 123.78 198.61 45.83
N ILE A 68 122.79 198.88 46.70
CA ILE A 68 122.83 198.39 48.10
C ILE A 68 121.95 197.15 48.34
N LEU A 69 120.84 197.01 47.61
CA LEU A 69 119.85 195.94 47.81
C LEU A 69 120.35 194.54 47.40
N GLU A 70 121.26 194.48 46.43
CA GLU A 70 121.73 193.28 45.74
C GLU A 70 122.32 192.22 46.70
N LYS A 71 122.98 192.65 47.78
CA LYS A 71 123.59 191.74 48.78
C LYS A 71 122.58 191.12 49.75
N LEU A 72 121.43 191.74 49.96
CA LEU A 72 120.39 191.20 50.84
C LEU A 72 119.54 190.16 50.08
N GLN A 73 119.23 190.45 48.82
CA GLN A 73 118.49 189.56 47.92
C GLN A 73 119.21 188.22 47.65
N GLN A 74 120.55 188.20 47.67
CA GLN A 74 121.36 186.99 47.56
C GLN A 74 121.06 185.99 48.70
N VAL A 75 121.04 186.46 49.96
CA VAL A 75 120.88 185.62 51.15
C VAL A 75 119.46 185.07 51.30
N GLU A 76 118.46 185.85 50.88
CA GLU A 76 117.06 185.36 50.87
C GLU A 76 116.84 184.24 49.85
N LYS A 77 117.55 184.28 48.71
CA LYS A 77 117.52 183.22 47.68
C LYS A 77 118.03 181.89 48.23
N GLU A 78 119.18 181.91 48.90
CA GLU A 78 119.81 180.71 49.46
C GLU A 78 118.93 180.04 50.54
N ARG A 79 118.25 180.84 51.37
CA ARG A 79 117.24 180.36 52.35
C ARG A 79 116.07 179.65 51.66
N ASP A 80 115.51 180.27 50.63
CA ASP A 80 114.27 179.80 50.01
C ASP A 80 114.50 178.55 49.13
N ASP A 81 115.68 178.44 48.50
CA ASP A 81 116.07 177.23 47.76
C ASP A 81 116.40 176.05 48.70
N ILE A 82 116.99 176.29 49.89
CA ILE A 82 117.10 175.26 50.93
C ILE A 82 115.71 174.78 51.37
N LYS A 83 114.76 175.69 51.60
CA LYS A 83 113.39 175.31 51.99
C LYS A 83 112.68 174.48 50.91
N ARG A 84 112.79 174.90 49.64
CA ARG A 84 112.31 174.12 48.48
C ARG A 84 112.95 172.74 48.39
N SER A 85 114.22 172.59 48.76
CA SER A 85 114.89 171.27 48.77
C SER A 85 114.30 170.34 49.83
N TYR A 86 113.95 170.86 51.02
CA TYR A 86 113.33 170.10 52.10
C TYR A 86 111.89 169.68 51.75
N ASP A 87 111.07 170.61 51.27
CA ASP A 87 109.68 170.33 50.88
C ASP A 87 109.59 169.32 49.71
N ASN A 88 110.55 169.35 48.77
CA ASN A 88 110.68 168.32 47.72
C ASN A 88 111.12 166.96 48.26
N LEU A 89 111.92 166.91 49.33
CA LEU A 89 112.36 165.64 49.92
C LEU A 89 111.24 165.02 50.76
N VAL A 90 110.44 165.84 51.45
CA VAL A 90 109.21 165.41 52.14
C VAL A 90 108.14 164.94 51.14
N SER A 91 107.95 165.63 50.02
CA SER A 91 106.98 165.19 48.98
C SER A 91 107.41 163.87 48.33
N ARG A 92 108.70 163.67 48.09
CA ARG A 92 109.28 162.38 47.63
C ARG A 92 109.13 161.26 48.67
N LEU A 93 109.30 161.55 49.96
CA LEU A 93 109.09 160.56 51.02
C LEU A 93 107.61 160.15 51.12
N SER A 94 106.69 161.11 50.94
CA SER A 94 105.24 160.88 50.90
C SER A 94 104.83 160.05 49.67
N SER A 95 105.37 160.35 48.49
CA SER A 95 105.08 159.56 47.28
C SER A 95 105.65 158.14 47.37
N PHE A 96 106.85 157.93 47.92
CA PHE A 96 107.39 156.59 48.13
C PHE A 96 106.52 155.75 49.10
N LYS A 97 105.96 156.37 50.15
CA LYS A 97 105.03 155.71 51.06
C LYS A 97 103.70 155.34 50.37
N SER A 98 103.23 156.18 49.45
CA SER A 98 102.05 155.88 48.61
C SER A 98 102.32 154.72 47.65
N VAL A 99 103.48 154.70 46.98
CA VAL A 99 103.89 153.62 46.07
C VAL A 99 104.04 152.28 46.79
N PHE A 100 104.61 152.25 48.00
CA PHE A 100 104.66 151.02 48.80
C PHE A 100 103.27 150.53 49.23
N ALA A 101 102.33 151.45 49.52
CA ALA A 101 100.97 151.08 49.86
C ALA A 101 100.21 150.49 48.65
N SER A 102 100.38 151.05 47.44
CA SER A 102 99.79 150.48 46.23
C SER A 102 100.46 149.18 45.81
N MET A 103 101.78 149.06 45.92
CA MET A 103 102.52 147.82 45.64
C MET A 103 102.05 146.67 46.54
N LYS A 104 101.98 146.88 47.86
CA LYS A 104 101.49 145.84 48.78
C LYS A 104 100.03 145.45 48.53
N LYS A 105 99.19 146.39 48.05
CA LYS A 105 97.82 146.08 47.65
C LYS A 105 97.77 145.24 46.37
N ALA A 106 98.60 145.55 45.38
CA ALA A 106 98.74 144.77 44.15
C ALA A 106 99.33 143.37 44.38
N GLU A 107 100.21 143.22 45.38
CA GLU A 107 100.80 141.94 45.79
C GLU A 107 99.72 141.01 46.40
N VAL A 108 98.87 141.52 47.30
CA VAL A 108 97.71 140.79 47.84
C VAL A 108 96.67 140.49 46.74
N GLU A 109 96.37 141.46 45.86
CA GLU A 109 95.47 141.23 44.72
C GLU A 109 96.02 140.20 43.73
N LEU A 110 97.34 140.06 43.61
CA LEU A 110 97.96 139.00 42.79
C LEU A 110 97.84 137.64 43.48
N GLU A 111 98.12 137.57 44.79
CA GLU A 111 98.01 136.37 45.61
C GLU A 111 96.57 135.81 45.56
N GLU A 112 95.55 136.65 45.78
CA GLU A 112 94.13 136.32 45.62
C GLU A 112 93.77 135.79 44.22
N LYS A 113 94.45 136.25 43.16
CA LYS A 113 94.21 135.78 41.79
C LYS A 113 94.90 134.46 41.49
N THR A 114 96.10 134.20 42.01
CA THR A 114 96.71 132.86 41.94
C THR A 114 95.87 131.85 42.72
N ASP A 115 95.40 132.22 43.91
CA ASP A 115 94.50 131.41 44.75
C ASP A 115 93.20 131.02 44.02
N LEU A 116 92.67 131.92 43.20
CA LEU A 116 91.46 131.68 42.39
C LEU A 116 91.76 130.81 41.16
N VAL A 117 92.90 131.00 40.50
CA VAL A 117 93.32 130.18 39.35
C VAL A 117 93.63 128.74 39.76
N GLU A 118 94.25 128.52 40.91
CA GLU A 118 94.49 127.17 41.44
C GLU A 118 93.17 126.44 41.74
N LYS A 119 92.22 127.11 42.43
CA LYS A 119 90.87 126.57 42.68
C LYS A 119 90.11 126.25 41.39
N LEU A 120 90.18 127.12 40.37
CA LEU A 120 89.55 126.89 39.07
C LEU A 120 90.22 125.75 38.27
N ASN A 121 91.53 125.53 38.43
CA ASN A 121 92.22 124.39 37.83
C ASN A 121 91.86 123.08 38.54
N GLU A 122 91.80 123.08 39.88
CA GLU A 122 91.26 121.95 40.65
C GLU A 122 89.83 121.61 40.23
N GLU A 123 88.97 122.61 40.07
CA GLU A 123 87.58 122.44 39.65
C GLU A 123 87.48 121.89 38.22
N ASN A 124 88.30 122.39 37.28
CA ASN A 124 88.36 121.85 35.91
C ASN A 124 88.84 120.39 35.87
N GLU A 125 89.88 120.01 36.61
CA GLU A 125 90.32 118.60 36.64
C GLU A 125 89.30 117.69 37.37
N LYS A 126 88.62 118.18 38.42
CA LYS A 126 87.49 117.45 39.05
C LYS A 126 86.37 117.22 38.03
N LEU A 127 85.87 118.28 37.40
CA LEU A 127 84.81 118.21 36.37
C LEU A 127 85.22 117.33 35.18
N LYS A 128 86.48 117.37 34.77
CA LYS A 128 87.03 116.54 33.68
C LYS A 128 87.06 115.06 34.05
N THR A 129 87.58 114.71 35.25
CA THR A 129 87.55 113.31 35.72
C THR A 129 86.12 112.81 36.00
N GLU A 130 85.18 113.70 36.33
CA GLU A 130 83.75 113.36 36.44
C GLU A 130 83.12 113.13 35.05
N ASN A 131 83.39 114.02 34.09
CA ASN A 131 82.91 113.90 32.71
C ASN A 131 83.42 112.61 32.04
N ASP A 132 84.69 112.24 32.24
CA ASP A 132 85.24 111.01 31.68
C ASP A 132 84.71 109.75 32.39
N LYS A 133 84.40 109.80 33.69
CA LYS A 133 83.65 108.72 34.39
C LYS A 133 82.22 108.59 33.86
N LEU A 134 81.51 109.71 33.67
CA LEU A 134 80.15 109.71 33.14
C LEU A 134 80.10 109.18 31.70
N LYS A 135 81.08 109.52 30.85
CA LYS A 135 81.24 108.89 29.52
C LYS A 135 81.46 107.38 29.65
N SER A 136 82.39 106.93 30.49
CA SER A 136 82.66 105.49 30.67
C SER A 136 81.42 104.74 31.17
N SER A 137 80.65 105.31 32.09
CA SER A 137 79.41 104.72 32.60
C SER A 137 78.30 104.69 31.53
N LEU A 138 78.17 105.75 30.75
CA LEU A 138 77.18 105.82 29.66
C LEU A 138 77.53 104.86 28.52
N GLU A 139 78.82 104.67 28.23
CA GLU A 139 79.31 103.75 27.19
C GLU A 139 79.26 102.29 27.65
N GLU A 140 79.42 102.01 28.96
CA GLU A 140 79.14 100.71 29.57
C GLU A 140 77.64 100.37 29.54
N GLU A 141 76.77 101.30 29.93
CA GLU A 141 75.31 101.14 29.92
C GLU A 141 74.74 101.03 28.49
N ALA A 142 75.27 101.80 27.53
CA ALA A 142 74.96 101.62 26.11
C ALA A 142 75.54 100.31 25.52
N SER A 143 76.51 99.68 26.20
CA SER A 143 77.05 98.36 25.89
C SER A 143 76.41 97.24 26.72
N ASN A 144 75.21 97.46 27.30
CA ASN A 144 74.39 96.43 27.96
C ASN A 144 73.97 95.30 26.99
N LYS A 145 74.93 94.43 26.70
CA LYS A 145 74.72 93.16 26.00
C LYS A 145 73.73 92.27 26.73
N VAL A 146 73.59 92.44 28.05
CA VAL A 146 72.58 91.77 28.89
C VAL A 146 71.17 92.03 28.33
N ASP A 147 70.81 93.27 28.03
CA ASP A 147 69.48 93.60 27.48
C ASP A 147 69.31 93.04 26.07
N ALA A 148 70.34 93.16 25.21
CA ALA A 148 70.29 92.61 23.85
C ALA A 148 70.22 91.07 23.83
N GLN A 149 70.92 90.39 24.75
CA GLN A 149 70.88 88.94 24.91
C GLN A 149 69.53 88.50 25.47
N LEU A 150 69.00 89.17 26.50
CA LEU A 150 67.69 88.90 27.06
C LEU A 150 66.57 89.10 26.03
N TYR A 151 66.66 90.15 25.19
CA TYR A 151 65.70 90.37 24.10
C TYR A 151 65.80 89.27 23.04
N SER A 152 67.01 88.80 22.73
CA SER A 152 67.23 87.68 21.80
C SER A 152 66.69 86.35 22.36
N GLU A 153 66.96 86.03 23.62
CA GLU A 153 66.43 84.82 24.29
C GLU A 153 64.90 84.88 24.40
N LEU A 154 64.32 86.04 24.71
CA LEU A 154 62.88 86.21 24.78
C LEU A 154 62.22 86.11 23.39
N GLN A 155 62.89 86.57 22.34
CA GLN A 155 62.45 86.41 20.95
C GLN A 155 62.57 84.95 20.49
N GLU A 156 63.63 84.23 20.87
CA GLU A 156 63.80 82.79 20.60
C GLU A 156 62.75 81.96 21.36
N GLN A 157 62.49 82.26 22.64
CA GLN A 157 61.43 81.62 23.40
C GLN A 157 60.04 81.89 22.82
N ASN A 158 59.74 83.13 22.41
CA ASN A 158 58.43 83.48 21.86
C ASN A 158 58.20 82.85 20.47
N THR A 159 59.23 82.82 19.61
CA THR A 159 59.15 82.08 18.33
C THR A 159 59.08 80.56 18.56
N GLY A 160 59.79 80.01 19.55
CA GLY A 160 59.66 78.64 20.01
C GLY A 160 58.23 78.30 20.44
N LEU A 161 57.63 79.12 21.31
CA LEU A 161 56.25 78.98 21.78
C LEU A 161 55.25 79.04 20.61
N ASN A 162 55.41 80.00 19.69
CA ASN A 162 54.54 80.13 18.53
C ASN A 162 54.62 78.89 17.63
N ASN A 163 55.83 78.40 17.35
CA ASN A 163 56.06 77.17 16.60
C ASN A 163 55.49 75.92 17.30
N GLU A 164 55.44 75.90 18.63
CA GLU A 164 54.79 74.82 19.40
C GLU A 164 53.26 74.94 19.36
N CYS A 165 52.71 76.16 19.50
CA CYS A 165 51.28 76.43 19.38
C CYS A 165 50.75 76.06 17.98
N GLU A 166 51.51 76.35 16.92
CA GLU A 166 51.19 75.97 15.55
C GLU A 166 51.16 74.44 15.39
N LYS A 167 52.20 73.72 15.86
CA LYS A 167 52.23 72.24 15.87
C LYS A 167 51.09 71.62 16.68
N LEU A 168 50.73 72.21 17.82
CA LEU A 168 49.62 71.76 18.66
C LEU A 168 48.26 72.02 17.98
N SER A 169 48.11 73.14 17.26
CA SER A 169 46.93 73.44 16.45
C SER A 169 46.78 72.48 15.27
N ASP A 170 47.87 72.20 14.55
CA ASP A 170 47.89 71.26 13.42
C ASP A 170 47.61 69.82 13.86
N THR A 171 48.25 69.35 14.94
CA THR A 171 47.99 68.01 15.48
C THR A 171 46.56 67.88 16.00
N LEU A 172 46.05 68.86 16.76
CA LEU A 172 44.65 68.89 17.18
C LEU A 172 43.68 68.88 15.98
N THR A 173 43.99 69.60 14.91
CA THR A 173 43.19 69.64 13.68
C THR A 173 43.22 68.31 12.92
N LYS A 174 44.40 67.68 12.82
CA LYS A 174 44.58 66.35 12.22
C LYS A 174 43.82 65.28 13.00
N THR A 175 44.01 65.21 14.32
CA THR A 175 43.35 64.23 15.18
C THR A 175 41.83 64.44 15.24
N ARG A 176 41.34 65.69 15.16
CA ARG A 176 39.89 65.95 14.99
C ARG A 176 39.33 65.40 13.67
N ARG A 177 40.05 65.54 12.55
CA ARG A 177 39.64 64.96 11.26
C ARG A 177 39.66 63.42 11.31
N GLU A 178 40.67 62.84 11.93
CA GLU A 178 40.79 61.38 12.13
C GLU A 178 39.66 60.83 13.02
N TYR A 179 39.31 61.51 14.11
CA TYR A 179 38.13 61.16 14.93
C TYR A 179 36.82 61.31 14.14
N THR A 180 36.68 62.32 13.28
CA THR A 180 35.46 62.49 12.47
C THR A 180 35.33 61.35 11.45
N SER A 181 36.40 61.03 10.71
CA SER A 181 36.44 59.91 9.76
C SER A 181 36.07 58.59 10.43
N THR A 182 36.71 58.26 11.56
CA THR A 182 36.42 57.01 12.29
C THR A 182 35.01 56.96 12.89
N ILE A 183 34.41 58.11 13.24
CA ILE A 183 33.00 58.17 13.66
C ILE A 183 32.05 57.95 12.49
N GLU A 184 32.36 58.45 11.29
CA GLU A 184 31.58 58.24 10.07
C GLU A 184 31.69 56.77 9.60
N GLU A 185 32.90 56.21 9.56
CA GLU A 185 33.18 54.79 9.25
C GLU A 185 32.42 53.83 10.19
N LEU A 186 32.44 54.09 11.51
CA LEU A 186 31.71 53.29 12.50
C LEU A 186 30.17 53.46 12.42
N GLN A 187 29.68 54.59 11.91
CA GLN A 187 28.24 54.78 11.66
C GLN A 187 27.77 53.98 10.43
N ASP A 188 28.56 53.97 9.36
CA ASP A 188 28.30 53.16 8.17
C ASP A 188 28.40 51.65 8.46
N GLU A 189 29.41 51.20 9.22
CA GLU A 189 29.51 49.81 9.67
C GLU A 189 28.29 49.42 10.52
N LYS A 190 27.93 50.24 11.51
CA LYS A 190 26.73 50.02 12.34
C LYS A 190 25.47 49.90 11.48
N TYR A 191 25.26 50.79 10.52
CA TYR A 191 24.09 50.75 9.64
C TYR A 191 24.09 49.49 8.74
N GLY A 192 25.27 49.07 8.27
CA GLY A 192 25.46 47.80 7.58
C GLY A 192 25.02 46.60 8.43
N LEU A 193 25.51 46.51 9.66
CA LEU A 193 25.20 45.44 10.61
C LEU A 193 23.72 45.46 11.05
N GLU A 194 23.11 46.62 11.27
CA GLU A 194 21.67 46.74 11.58
C GLU A 194 20.80 46.27 10.40
N ASN A 195 21.20 46.59 9.16
CA ASN A 195 20.53 46.13 7.94
C ASN A 195 20.71 44.61 7.72
N GLU A 196 21.88 44.05 7.97
CA GLU A 196 22.12 42.60 7.91
C GLU A 196 21.34 41.85 8.98
N ASN A 197 21.37 42.29 10.23
CA ASN A 197 20.58 41.71 11.32
C ASN A 197 19.06 41.77 11.03
N SER A 198 18.59 42.85 10.38
CA SER A 198 17.20 42.97 9.91
C SER A 198 16.85 41.94 8.82
N LYS A 199 17.75 41.67 7.87
CA LYS A 199 17.59 40.61 6.85
C LYS A 199 17.60 39.22 7.48
N LEU A 200 18.57 38.93 8.34
CA LEU A 200 18.69 37.66 9.05
C LEU A 200 17.46 37.39 9.93
N SER A 201 16.94 38.43 10.61
CA SER A 201 15.72 38.33 11.42
C SER A 201 14.48 37.97 10.60
N LYS A 202 14.36 38.47 9.36
CA LYS A 202 13.29 38.09 8.42
C LYS A 202 13.45 36.65 7.94
N LEU A 203 14.65 36.28 7.48
CA LEU A 203 14.96 34.91 7.05
C LEU A 203 14.70 33.89 8.17
N VAL A 204 15.04 34.21 9.41
CA VAL A 204 14.75 33.38 10.59
C VAL A 204 13.25 33.32 10.91
N HIS A 205 12.45 34.30 10.52
CA HIS A 205 10.99 34.26 10.64
C HIS A 205 10.36 33.39 9.53
N GLU A 206 10.81 33.58 8.28
CA GLU A 206 10.40 32.82 7.09
C GLU A 206 10.71 31.32 7.28
N LEU A 207 11.94 30.95 7.62
CA LEU A 207 12.34 29.57 7.91
C LEU A 207 11.57 28.95 9.09
N LYS A 208 11.11 29.76 10.06
CA LYS A 208 10.24 29.27 11.15
C LYS A 208 8.81 29.02 10.68
N GLN A 209 8.30 29.80 9.74
CA GLN A 209 7.01 29.54 9.12
C GLN A 209 7.07 28.26 8.28
N GLU A 210 8.08 28.12 7.40
CA GLU A 210 8.29 26.90 6.60
C GLU A 210 8.43 25.65 7.47
N LEU A 211 9.20 25.72 8.56
CA LEU A 211 9.35 24.60 9.50
C LEU A 211 8.02 24.23 10.18
N ASN A 212 7.17 25.20 10.51
CA ASN A 212 5.85 24.95 11.08
C ASN A 212 4.89 24.33 10.05
N GLU A 213 4.90 24.80 8.80
CA GLU A 213 4.09 24.23 7.70
C GLU A 213 4.52 22.79 7.38
N ILE A 214 5.83 22.52 7.30
CA ILE A 214 6.38 21.17 7.12
C ILE A 214 6.02 20.27 8.31
N SER A 215 6.07 20.81 9.54
CA SER A 215 5.67 20.07 10.74
C SER A 215 4.16 19.76 10.78
N ALA A 216 3.32 20.66 10.28
CA ALA A 216 1.88 20.45 10.16
C ALA A 216 1.53 19.40 9.09
N SER A 217 2.08 19.55 7.88
CA SER A 217 1.90 18.58 6.77
C SER A 217 2.43 17.19 7.13
N ARG A 218 3.54 17.11 7.88
CA ARG A 218 4.03 15.84 8.43
C ARG A 218 3.04 15.22 9.42
N ASN A 219 2.50 16.00 10.35
CA ASN A 219 1.54 15.51 11.34
C ASN A 219 0.25 15.00 10.68
N GLU A 220 -0.25 15.71 9.66
CA GLU A 220 -1.35 15.27 8.80
C GLU A 220 -1.02 13.96 8.08
N SER A 221 0.15 13.87 7.44
CA SER A 221 0.63 12.65 6.78
C SER A 221 0.79 11.46 7.73
N ASP A 222 1.25 11.68 8.96
CA ASP A 222 1.44 10.64 9.98
C ASP A 222 0.08 10.21 10.60
N GLN A 223 -0.93 11.10 10.62
CA GLN A 223 -2.32 10.75 10.95
C GLN A 223 -3.00 9.95 9.83
N GLU A 224 -2.83 10.32 8.56
CA GLU A 224 -3.36 9.57 7.41
C GLU A 224 -2.79 8.14 7.38
N LYS A 225 -1.46 8.00 7.52
CA LYS A 225 -0.80 6.68 7.64
C LYS A 225 -1.39 5.82 8.76
N LYS A 226 -1.72 6.44 9.90
CA LYS A 226 -2.36 5.72 11.01
C LYS A 226 -3.77 5.26 10.64
N ALA A 227 -4.61 6.15 10.10
CA ALA A 227 -5.97 5.80 9.67
C ALA A 227 -5.96 4.69 8.59
N LEU A 228 -5.00 4.72 7.67
CA LEU A 228 -4.79 3.66 6.68
C LEU A 228 -4.32 2.35 7.33
N ALA A 229 -3.42 2.40 8.33
CA ALA A 229 -2.99 1.20 9.06
C ALA A 229 -4.12 0.57 9.88
N ASP A 230 -4.93 1.38 10.57
CA ASP A 230 -6.09 0.96 11.34
C ASP A 230 -7.14 0.31 10.39
N SER A 231 -7.38 0.91 9.22
CA SER A 231 -8.25 0.38 8.15
C SER A 231 -7.74 -0.94 7.55
N ILE A 232 -6.42 -1.05 7.31
CA ILE A 232 -5.78 -2.31 6.88
C ILE A 232 -5.93 -3.40 7.95
N ASN A 233 -6.01 -3.04 9.24
CA ASN A 233 -6.23 -4.01 10.30
C ASN A 233 -7.69 -4.51 10.35
N ASP A 234 -8.68 -3.63 10.27
CA ASP A 234 -10.11 -4.01 10.14
C ASP A 234 -10.33 -4.92 8.92
N LEU A 235 -9.76 -4.58 7.77
CA LEU A 235 -9.85 -5.40 6.55
C LEU A 235 -9.18 -6.77 6.69
N LYS A 236 -8.13 -6.91 7.51
CA LYS A 236 -7.48 -8.20 7.80
C LYS A 236 -8.34 -9.05 8.73
N GLU A 237 -8.84 -8.50 9.83
CA GLU A 237 -9.74 -9.21 10.75
C GLU A 237 -11.03 -9.66 10.02
N ARG A 238 -11.53 -8.80 9.13
CA ARG A 238 -12.69 -9.09 8.28
C ARG A 238 -12.41 -10.11 7.16
N LEU A 239 -11.14 -10.28 6.76
CA LEU A 239 -10.72 -11.33 5.85
C LEU A 239 -10.54 -12.67 6.59
N GLU A 240 -9.85 -12.67 7.73
CA GLU A 240 -9.64 -13.85 8.58
C GLU A 240 -10.98 -14.47 9.05
N THR A 241 -11.92 -13.64 9.49
CA THR A 241 -13.29 -14.10 9.84
C THR A 241 -14.04 -14.68 8.63
N LYS A 242 -13.82 -14.18 7.41
CA LYS A 242 -14.42 -14.73 6.20
C LYS A 242 -13.72 -16.01 5.72
N GLU A 243 -12.42 -16.14 5.89
CA GLU A 243 -11.70 -17.40 5.67
C GLU A 243 -12.15 -18.47 6.67
N ALA A 244 -12.38 -18.11 7.94
CA ALA A 244 -12.95 -19.00 8.94
C ALA A 244 -14.39 -19.45 8.58
N GLU A 245 -15.25 -18.53 8.12
CA GLU A 245 -16.58 -18.88 7.58
C GLU A 245 -16.49 -19.83 6.38
N VAL A 246 -15.65 -19.55 5.40
CA VAL A 246 -15.46 -20.39 4.21
C VAL A 246 -14.94 -21.78 4.59
N ASN A 247 -13.98 -21.87 5.49
CA ASN A 247 -13.47 -23.15 5.99
C ASN A 247 -14.55 -23.94 6.74
N ASN A 248 -15.36 -23.29 7.57
CA ASN A 248 -16.52 -23.92 8.22
C ASN A 248 -17.53 -24.45 7.19
N PHE A 249 -17.91 -23.65 6.18
CA PHE A 249 -18.80 -24.10 5.11
C PHE A 249 -18.21 -25.26 4.29
N ASN A 250 -16.90 -25.25 4.00
CA ASN A 250 -16.22 -26.36 3.32
C ASN A 250 -16.29 -27.66 4.15
N THR A 251 -16.02 -27.61 5.46
CA THR A 251 -16.18 -28.81 6.32
C THR A 251 -17.63 -29.30 6.36
N LYS A 252 -18.61 -28.38 6.37
CA LYS A 252 -20.05 -28.72 6.32
C LYS A 252 -20.45 -29.36 5.00
N ILE A 253 -19.88 -28.91 3.88
CA ILE A 253 -20.06 -29.49 2.55
C ILE A 253 -19.45 -30.91 2.51
N ASP A 254 -18.26 -31.11 3.06
CA ASP A 254 -17.63 -32.44 3.16
C ASP A 254 -18.43 -33.42 4.02
N GLU A 255 -18.98 -32.98 5.16
CA GLU A 255 -19.90 -33.79 5.96
C GLU A 255 -21.16 -34.20 5.18
N LEU A 256 -21.77 -33.25 4.45
CA LEU A 256 -22.95 -33.51 3.63
C LEU A 256 -22.62 -34.45 2.45
N ASN A 257 -21.48 -34.28 1.79
CA ASN A 257 -21.00 -35.17 0.74
C ASN A 257 -20.76 -36.60 1.26
N LYS A 258 -20.14 -36.76 2.44
CA LYS A 258 -19.96 -38.05 3.10
C LYS A 258 -21.31 -38.70 3.47
N LEU A 259 -22.26 -37.91 3.97
CA LEU A 259 -23.62 -38.38 4.30
C LEU A 259 -24.40 -38.82 3.06
N ILE A 260 -24.34 -38.04 1.97
CA ILE A 260 -24.96 -38.36 0.67
C ILE A 260 -24.35 -39.62 0.08
N SER A 261 -23.02 -39.74 0.05
CA SER A 261 -22.30 -40.93 -0.41
C SER A 261 -22.69 -42.18 0.40
N THR A 262 -22.68 -42.08 1.73
CA THR A 262 -23.10 -43.17 2.63
C THR A 262 -24.55 -43.59 2.40
N LYS A 263 -25.46 -42.62 2.21
CA LYS A 263 -26.88 -42.91 1.95
C LYS A 263 -27.10 -43.51 0.56
N SER A 264 -26.32 -43.08 -0.43
CA SER A 264 -26.34 -43.62 -1.79
C SER A 264 -25.86 -45.08 -1.82
N SER A 265 -24.78 -45.41 -1.10
CA SER A 265 -24.30 -46.80 -0.97
C SER A 265 -25.40 -47.69 -0.38
N LYS A 266 -25.97 -47.30 0.77
CA LYS A 266 -27.06 -48.04 1.43
C LYS A 266 -28.29 -48.21 0.55
N PHE A 267 -28.66 -47.20 -0.24
CA PHE A 267 -29.79 -47.30 -1.16
C PHE A 267 -29.51 -48.25 -2.32
N GLU A 268 -28.29 -48.29 -2.85
CA GLU A 268 -27.90 -49.24 -3.90
C GLU A 268 -27.76 -50.67 -3.34
N GLU A 269 -27.25 -50.84 -2.11
CA GLU A 269 -27.24 -52.11 -1.36
C GLU A 269 -28.67 -52.65 -1.14
N GLU A 270 -29.59 -51.80 -0.68
CA GLU A 270 -31.01 -52.13 -0.48
C GLU A 270 -31.69 -52.49 -1.81
N LYS A 271 -31.46 -51.69 -2.86
CA LYS A 271 -31.94 -51.95 -4.24
C LYS A 271 -31.42 -53.27 -4.80
N LEU A 272 -30.15 -53.59 -4.61
CA LEU A 272 -29.57 -54.88 -5.00
C LEU A 272 -30.18 -56.04 -4.20
N SER A 273 -30.39 -55.86 -2.88
CA SER A 273 -31.07 -56.88 -2.06
C SER A 273 -32.54 -57.08 -2.44
N LEU A 274 -33.24 -56.03 -2.87
CA LEU A 274 -34.62 -56.13 -3.37
C LEU A 274 -34.65 -56.84 -4.73
N LEU A 275 -33.70 -56.54 -5.62
CA LEU A 275 -33.56 -57.23 -6.92
C LEU A 275 -33.21 -58.72 -6.75
N THR A 276 -32.30 -59.08 -5.84
CA THR A 276 -32.02 -60.50 -5.57
C THR A 276 -33.25 -61.19 -5.00
N ASN A 277 -33.94 -60.59 -4.02
CA ASN A 277 -35.19 -61.12 -3.47
C ASN A 277 -36.24 -61.35 -4.58
N ILE A 278 -36.48 -60.37 -5.46
CA ILE A 278 -37.39 -60.50 -6.61
C ILE A 278 -36.97 -61.69 -7.49
N THR A 279 -35.71 -61.78 -7.93
CA THR A 279 -35.26 -62.90 -8.77
C THR A 279 -35.33 -64.28 -8.08
N THR A 280 -35.32 -64.32 -6.73
CA THR A 280 -35.57 -65.58 -5.99
C THR A 280 -37.06 -65.91 -5.90
N LEU A 281 -37.94 -64.91 -5.80
CA LEU A 281 -39.39 -65.09 -5.83
C LEU A 281 -39.86 -65.50 -7.23
N ASP A 282 -39.32 -64.90 -8.29
CA ASP A 282 -39.60 -65.28 -9.68
C ASP A 282 -39.23 -66.75 -9.93
N LYS A 283 -38.03 -67.18 -9.51
CA LYS A 283 -37.60 -68.59 -9.59
C LYS A 283 -38.48 -69.53 -8.77
N GLN A 284 -38.99 -69.08 -7.62
CA GLN A 284 -39.94 -69.85 -6.82
C GLN A 284 -41.31 -69.94 -7.52
N LEU A 285 -41.78 -68.87 -8.17
CA LEU A 285 -43.00 -68.87 -8.98
C LEU A 285 -42.86 -69.80 -10.19
N GLU A 286 -41.77 -69.71 -10.96
CA GLU A 286 -41.49 -70.64 -12.07
C GLU A 286 -41.47 -72.11 -11.61
N ALA A 287 -40.84 -72.40 -10.46
CA ALA A 287 -40.81 -73.74 -9.88
C ALA A 287 -42.21 -74.21 -9.44
N LYS A 288 -43.05 -73.31 -8.89
CA LYS A 288 -44.44 -73.62 -8.53
C LYS A 288 -45.33 -73.81 -9.75
N ASP A 289 -45.22 -72.98 -10.77
CA ASP A 289 -45.96 -73.11 -12.03
C ASP A 289 -45.60 -74.41 -12.76
N ASN A 290 -44.32 -74.78 -12.80
CA ASN A 290 -43.90 -76.04 -13.39
C ASN A 290 -44.42 -77.24 -12.58
N ASN A 291 -44.42 -77.17 -11.25
CA ASN A 291 -45.05 -78.18 -10.38
C ASN A 291 -46.58 -78.23 -10.52
N ILE A 292 -47.25 -77.10 -10.81
CA ILE A 292 -48.68 -77.07 -11.12
C ILE A 292 -48.94 -77.74 -12.47
N LYS A 293 -48.14 -77.48 -13.49
CA LYS A 293 -48.25 -78.14 -14.81
C LYS A 293 -48.03 -79.65 -14.72
N THR A 294 -47.06 -80.14 -13.94
CA THR A 294 -46.87 -81.59 -13.75
C THR A 294 -48.05 -82.20 -13.01
N LEU A 295 -48.53 -81.59 -11.92
CA LEU A 295 -49.71 -82.08 -11.19
C LEU A 295 -50.99 -82.03 -12.04
N GLN A 296 -51.13 -81.06 -12.95
CA GLN A 296 -52.22 -81.01 -13.94
C GLN A 296 -52.13 -82.17 -14.93
N ALA A 297 -50.97 -82.41 -15.53
CA ALA A 297 -50.75 -83.53 -16.46
C ALA A 297 -50.92 -84.90 -15.77
N GLU A 298 -50.49 -85.04 -14.53
CA GLU A 298 -50.74 -86.24 -13.71
C GLU A 298 -52.24 -86.42 -13.42
N ALA A 299 -52.95 -85.35 -13.03
CA ALA A 299 -54.39 -85.39 -12.79
C ALA A 299 -55.18 -85.70 -14.07
N GLU A 300 -54.75 -85.22 -15.24
CA GLU A 300 -55.33 -85.56 -16.54
C GLU A 300 -55.05 -87.01 -16.92
N SER A 301 -53.81 -87.50 -16.73
CA SER A 301 -53.47 -88.92 -16.92
C SER A 301 -54.31 -89.83 -16.02
N MET A 302 -54.53 -89.43 -14.76
CA MET A 302 -55.35 -90.20 -13.81
C MET A 302 -56.85 -90.13 -14.15
N LYS A 303 -57.36 -89.01 -14.65
CA LYS A 303 -58.72 -88.92 -15.22
C LYS A 303 -58.88 -89.81 -16.45
N GLN A 304 -57.90 -89.84 -17.35
CA GLN A 304 -57.95 -90.67 -18.54
C GLN A 304 -57.94 -92.16 -18.18
N LYS A 305 -57.08 -92.58 -17.23
CA LYS A 305 -57.08 -93.94 -16.65
C LYS A 305 -58.39 -94.29 -15.95
N LEU A 306 -59.02 -93.34 -15.26
CA LEU A 306 -60.33 -93.53 -14.65
C LEU A 306 -61.40 -93.79 -15.73
N ILE A 307 -61.49 -92.94 -16.76
CA ILE A 307 -62.43 -93.10 -17.89
C ILE A 307 -62.19 -94.43 -18.62
N GLU A 308 -60.93 -94.83 -18.81
CA GLU A 308 -60.57 -96.13 -19.42
C GLU A 308 -61.04 -97.30 -18.51
N SER A 309 -60.88 -97.18 -17.19
CA SER A 309 -61.34 -98.17 -16.23
C SER A 309 -62.87 -98.22 -16.09
N GLU A 310 -63.57 -97.09 -16.20
CA GLU A 310 -65.02 -97.00 -16.22
C GLU A 310 -65.60 -97.60 -17.50
N SER A 311 -64.96 -97.33 -18.65
CA SER A 311 -65.30 -97.94 -19.95
C SER A 311 -65.13 -99.47 -19.90
N LYS A 312 -64.00 -99.96 -19.38
CA LYS A 312 -63.77 -101.40 -19.15
C LYS A 312 -64.77 -102.00 -18.17
N ALA A 313 -65.18 -101.27 -17.12
CA ALA A 313 -66.23 -101.72 -16.21
C ALA A 313 -67.61 -101.79 -16.89
N ALA A 314 -67.93 -100.85 -17.78
CA ALA A 314 -69.15 -100.89 -18.59
C ALA A 314 -69.15 -102.04 -19.60
N GLU A 315 -68.02 -102.29 -20.27
CA GLU A 315 -67.82 -103.46 -21.15
C GLU A 315 -67.99 -104.78 -20.37
N ILE A 316 -67.39 -104.89 -19.17
CA ILE A 316 -67.58 -106.05 -18.28
C ILE A 316 -69.05 -106.20 -17.86
N LEU A 317 -69.80 -105.11 -17.65
CA LEU A 317 -71.24 -105.17 -17.37
C LEU A 317 -72.06 -105.60 -18.59
N GLU A 318 -71.69 -105.19 -19.80
CA GLU A 318 -72.31 -105.63 -21.06
C GLU A 318 -72.03 -107.12 -21.32
N LEU A 319 -70.76 -107.54 -21.23
CA LEU A 319 -70.35 -108.95 -21.30
C LEU A 319 -71.05 -109.79 -20.22
N LYS A 320 -71.25 -109.26 -19.01
CA LYS A 320 -71.99 -109.94 -17.95
C LYS A 320 -73.49 -110.08 -18.27
N LYS A 321 -74.12 -109.09 -18.93
CA LYS A 321 -75.48 -109.23 -19.47
C LYS A 321 -75.52 -110.26 -20.60
N GLU A 322 -74.55 -110.23 -21.51
CA GLU A 322 -74.51 -111.15 -22.65
C GLU A 322 -74.25 -112.60 -22.20
N VAL A 323 -73.36 -112.83 -21.25
CA VAL A 323 -73.15 -114.12 -20.57
C VAL A 323 -74.42 -114.56 -19.85
N ASN A 324 -75.15 -113.66 -19.17
CA ASN A 324 -76.42 -114.02 -18.54
C ASN A 324 -77.51 -114.36 -19.58
N ASN A 325 -77.56 -113.65 -20.72
CA ASN A 325 -78.46 -113.95 -21.83
C ASN A 325 -78.10 -115.28 -22.51
N LYS A 326 -76.81 -115.57 -22.70
CA LYS A 326 -76.30 -116.87 -23.19
C LYS A 326 -76.59 -117.99 -22.19
N GLN A 327 -76.46 -117.74 -20.89
CA GLN A 327 -76.81 -118.69 -19.84
C GLN A 327 -78.33 -118.93 -19.77
N LEU A 328 -79.16 -117.90 -19.99
CA LEU A 328 -80.61 -118.04 -20.11
C LEU A 328 -81.00 -118.79 -21.40
N LEU A 329 -80.29 -118.57 -22.51
CA LEU A 329 -80.47 -119.31 -23.75
C LEU A 329 -80.02 -120.77 -23.61
N ILE A 330 -78.92 -121.05 -22.91
CA ILE A 330 -78.52 -122.41 -22.51
C ILE A 330 -79.58 -123.02 -21.58
N GLY A 331 -80.18 -122.24 -20.69
CA GLY A 331 -81.32 -122.66 -19.86
C GLY A 331 -82.54 -123.05 -20.71
N LYS A 332 -82.90 -122.22 -21.70
CA LYS A 332 -83.96 -122.51 -22.68
C LYS A 332 -83.63 -123.76 -23.50
N LEU A 333 -82.46 -123.83 -24.13
CA LEU A 333 -82.02 -124.97 -24.94
C LEU A 333 -81.89 -126.26 -24.12
N ARG A 334 -81.53 -126.19 -22.83
CA ARG A 334 -81.58 -127.34 -21.92
C ARG A 334 -83.02 -127.75 -21.62
N HIS A 335 -83.91 -126.80 -21.34
CA HIS A 335 -85.33 -127.11 -21.11
C HIS A 335 -85.98 -127.65 -22.38
N GLU A 336 -85.63 -127.13 -23.54
CA GLU A 336 -86.08 -127.55 -24.86
C GLU A 336 -85.51 -128.93 -25.24
N ALA A 337 -84.26 -129.24 -24.88
CA ALA A 337 -83.69 -130.58 -25.00
C ALA A 337 -84.30 -131.59 -24.01
N VAL A 338 -84.74 -131.14 -22.82
CA VAL A 338 -85.53 -131.96 -21.88
C VAL A 338 -86.93 -132.21 -22.43
N ILE A 339 -87.61 -131.17 -22.95
CA ILE A 339 -88.91 -131.26 -23.64
C ILE A 339 -88.78 -132.15 -24.88
N LEU A 340 -87.69 -132.07 -25.65
CA LEU A 340 -87.45 -132.91 -26.82
C LEU A 340 -87.18 -134.36 -26.42
N ASN A 341 -86.48 -134.61 -25.31
CA ASN A 341 -86.40 -135.95 -24.71
C ASN A 341 -87.76 -136.44 -24.21
N GLU A 342 -88.62 -135.56 -23.69
CA GLU A 342 -89.99 -135.92 -23.31
C GLU A 342 -90.86 -136.23 -24.54
N HIS A 343 -90.72 -135.48 -25.65
CA HIS A 343 -91.34 -135.78 -26.94
C HIS A 343 -90.80 -137.08 -27.55
N LEU A 344 -89.50 -137.35 -27.45
CA LEU A 344 -88.88 -138.62 -27.89
C LEU A 344 -89.40 -139.79 -27.05
N THR A 345 -89.52 -139.60 -25.73
CA THR A 345 -90.08 -140.59 -24.79
C THR A 345 -91.56 -140.82 -25.07
N LYS A 346 -92.35 -139.76 -25.32
CA LYS A 346 -93.75 -139.85 -25.76
C LYS A 346 -93.87 -140.54 -27.11
N ALA A 347 -93.01 -140.25 -28.08
CA ALA A 347 -92.99 -140.91 -29.39
C ALA A 347 -92.65 -142.41 -29.26
N LEU A 348 -91.63 -142.77 -28.46
CA LEU A 348 -91.29 -144.16 -28.16
C LEU A 348 -92.45 -144.89 -27.44
N THR A 349 -93.13 -144.22 -26.50
CA THR A 349 -94.27 -144.80 -25.77
C THR A 349 -95.48 -144.97 -26.69
N MET A 350 -95.77 -143.98 -27.54
CA MET A 350 -96.88 -143.98 -28.48
C MET A 350 -96.66 -144.98 -29.64
N MET A 351 -95.42 -145.17 -30.08
CA MET A 351 -95.02 -146.24 -31.01
C MET A 351 -95.15 -147.62 -30.34
N LYS A 352 -94.83 -147.74 -29.05
CA LYS A 352 -95.01 -148.97 -28.26
C LYS A 352 -96.48 -149.28 -27.93
N GLN A 353 -97.38 -148.29 -28.02
CA GLN A 353 -98.84 -148.47 -27.86
C GLN A 353 -99.58 -148.71 -29.19
N LYS A 354 -98.92 -148.58 -30.35
CA LYS A 354 -99.52 -148.82 -31.67
C LYS A 354 -98.97 -150.10 -32.33
N GLY A 355 -98.78 -151.14 -31.52
CA GLY A 355 -98.01 -152.33 -31.87
C GLY A 355 -98.59 -153.65 -31.34
N GLU A 356 -99.91 -153.81 -31.30
CA GLU A 356 -100.53 -155.11 -31.02
C GLU A 356 -101.88 -155.22 -31.77
N GLY A 357 -102.02 -156.20 -32.68
CA GLY A 357 -103.32 -156.57 -33.28
C GLY A 357 -103.53 -156.43 -34.80
N SER A 358 -102.73 -157.10 -35.64
CA SER A 358 -103.26 -157.83 -36.82
C SER A 358 -102.19 -158.75 -37.43
N ASN A 359 -102.56 -159.99 -37.78
CA ASN A 359 -101.62 -161.03 -38.21
C ASN A 359 -101.35 -161.07 -39.73
N LYS A 360 -100.26 -161.75 -40.07
CA LYS A 360 -99.98 -162.35 -41.38
C LYS A 360 -101.08 -163.34 -41.76
N THR A 361 -101.98 -162.95 -42.66
CA THR A 361 -102.91 -163.85 -43.38
C THR A 361 -103.06 -163.39 -44.83
N VAL A 362 -102.79 -164.28 -45.78
CA VAL A 362 -103.04 -164.07 -47.23
C VAL A 362 -104.36 -164.76 -47.57
N ASP A 363 -105.20 -164.14 -48.41
CA ASP A 363 -106.56 -164.64 -48.69
C ASP A 363 -106.60 -166.03 -49.34
N ALA A 364 -107.31 -166.95 -48.69
CA ALA A 364 -107.46 -168.33 -49.15
C ALA A 364 -108.26 -168.43 -50.47
N GLU A 365 -109.23 -167.53 -50.70
CA GLU A 365 -109.99 -167.48 -51.96
C GLU A 365 -109.13 -167.02 -53.15
N LEU A 366 -108.20 -166.07 -52.90
CA LEU A 366 -107.24 -165.63 -53.92
C LEU A 366 -106.31 -166.79 -54.32
N LEU A 367 -105.81 -167.54 -53.32
CA LEU A 367 -104.96 -168.71 -53.57
C LEU A 367 -105.70 -169.83 -54.31
N SER A 368 -106.95 -170.11 -53.93
CA SER A 368 -107.80 -171.13 -54.56
C SER A 368 -108.00 -170.85 -56.06
N ASN A 369 -108.37 -169.63 -56.42
CA ASN A 369 -108.59 -169.24 -57.82
C ASN A 369 -107.31 -169.36 -58.68
N VAL A 370 -106.14 -169.00 -58.15
CA VAL A 370 -104.86 -169.13 -58.87
C VAL A 370 -104.49 -170.61 -59.08
N ILE A 371 -104.70 -171.47 -58.08
CA ILE A 371 -104.43 -172.92 -58.18
C ILE A 371 -105.40 -173.60 -59.16
N ILE A 372 -106.69 -173.23 -59.16
CA ILE A 372 -107.68 -173.75 -60.12
C ILE A 372 -107.32 -173.33 -61.55
N SER A 373 -106.90 -172.07 -61.76
CA SER A 373 -106.40 -171.59 -63.06
C SER A 373 -105.19 -172.40 -63.52
N PHE A 374 -104.20 -172.63 -62.65
CA PHE A 374 -103.03 -173.45 -62.96
C PHE A 374 -103.38 -174.88 -63.40
N LEU A 375 -104.40 -175.50 -62.78
CA LEU A 375 -104.85 -176.85 -63.12
C LEU A 375 -105.56 -176.94 -64.49
N GLN A 376 -106.23 -175.89 -64.94
CA GLN A 376 -106.97 -175.89 -66.21
C GLN A 376 -106.07 -175.81 -67.47
N PHE A 377 -104.82 -175.33 -67.35
CA PHE A 377 -103.90 -175.26 -68.50
C PHE A 377 -103.44 -176.66 -68.98
N PRO A 378 -103.61 -176.99 -70.28
CA PRO A 378 -103.09 -178.21 -70.89
C PRO A 378 -101.57 -178.39 -70.71
N ARG A 379 -101.11 -179.64 -70.75
CA ARG A 379 -99.66 -179.96 -70.69
C ARG A 379 -98.99 -179.50 -71.98
N GLY A 380 -98.28 -178.38 -71.92
CA GLY A 380 -97.55 -177.78 -73.05
C GLY A 380 -97.83 -176.30 -73.29
N ASP A 381 -98.82 -175.69 -72.61
CA ASP A 381 -99.06 -174.24 -72.72
C ASP A 381 -97.99 -173.44 -71.95
N SER A 382 -97.34 -172.48 -72.63
CA SER A 382 -96.38 -171.53 -72.06
C SER A 382 -96.96 -170.75 -70.87
N LYS A 383 -98.26 -170.43 -70.91
CA LYS A 383 -98.96 -169.70 -69.84
C LYS A 383 -98.93 -170.43 -68.50
N LYS A 384 -98.72 -171.76 -68.52
CA LYS A 384 -98.59 -172.56 -67.30
C LYS A 384 -97.30 -172.23 -66.52
N PHE A 385 -96.22 -171.84 -67.21
CA PHE A 385 -94.97 -171.40 -66.59
C PHE A 385 -95.10 -169.97 -66.03
N GLU A 386 -95.78 -169.08 -66.76
CA GLU A 386 -96.08 -167.72 -66.30
C GLU A 386 -96.97 -167.72 -65.04
N ALA A 387 -98.01 -168.57 -65.01
CA ALA A 387 -98.84 -168.79 -63.83
C ALA A 387 -98.03 -169.35 -62.64
N LEU A 388 -97.07 -170.26 -62.89
CA LEU A 388 -96.19 -170.81 -61.85
C LEU A 388 -95.24 -169.76 -61.28
N ASN A 389 -94.70 -168.87 -62.13
CA ASN A 389 -93.89 -167.74 -61.70
C ASN A 389 -94.71 -166.76 -60.83
N LEU A 390 -95.96 -166.46 -61.24
CA LEU A 390 -96.92 -165.68 -60.45
C LEU A 390 -97.21 -166.30 -59.07
N ILE A 391 -97.39 -167.63 -58.99
CA ILE A 391 -97.52 -168.35 -57.71
C ILE A 391 -96.24 -168.18 -56.86
N SER A 392 -95.06 -168.28 -57.46
CA SER A 392 -93.79 -168.14 -56.74
C SER A 392 -93.59 -166.75 -56.13
N ALA A 393 -94.10 -165.71 -56.79
CA ALA A 393 -94.09 -164.34 -56.29
C ALA A 393 -95.17 -164.10 -55.21
N LEU A 394 -96.38 -164.63 -55.40
CA LEU A 394 -97.50 -164.46 -54.46
C LEU A 394 -97.31 -165.23 -53.15
N LEU A 395 -96.57 -166.34 -53.17
CA LEU A 395 -96.34 -167.21 -52.01
C LEU A 395 -94.93 -167.07 -51.41
N GLU A 396 -94.16 -166.06 -51.81
CA GLU A 396 -92.79 -165.77 -51.34
C GLU A 396 -91.87 -167.01 -51.40
N TRP A 397 -91.89 -167.78 -52.49
CA TRP A 397 -91.10 -169.01 -52.61
C TRP A 397 -89.60 -168.74 -52.50
N ASP A 398 -88.94 -169.43 -51.57
CA ASP A 398 -87.48 -169.44 -51.46
C ASP A 398 -86.84 -170.06 -52.71
N ASP A 399 -85.58 -169.72 -53.02
CA ASP A 399 -84.91 -170.18 -54.24
C ASP A 399 -84.79 -171.71 -54.30
N SER A 400 -84.73 -172.40 -53.16
CA SER A 400 -84.83 -173.86 -53.09
C SER A 400 -86.18 -174.39 -53.59
N GLN A 401 -87.28 -173.69 -53.27
CA GLN A 401 -88.63 -174.03 -53.73
C GLN A 401 -88.82 -173.69 -55.22
N LYS A 402 -88.25 -172.57 -55.68
CA LYS A 402 -88.19 -172.24 -57.13
C LYS A 402 -87.47 -173.33 -57.93
N ILE A 403 -86.34 -173.85 -57.42
CA ILE A 403 -85.62 -174.97 -58.05
C ILE A 403 -86.48 -176.24 -58.07
N ALA A 404 -87.13 -176.59 -56.96
CA ALA A 404 -87.99 -177.78 -56.88
C ALA A 404 -89.23 -177.70 -57.79
N ALA A 405 -89.75 -176.50 -58.04
CA ALA A 405 -90.83 -176.25 -59.00
C ALA A 405 -90.35 -176.17 -60.48
N GLY A 406 -89.03 -176.25 -60.74
CA GLY A 406 -88.44 -176.23 -62.08
C GLY A 406 -88.19 -174.83 -62.67
N LEU A 407 -88.03 -173.80 -61.82
CA LEU A 407 -87.98 -172.40 -62.23
C LEU A 407 -86.55 -171.78 -62.35
N GLN A 408 -85.50 -172.32 -61.72
CA GLN A 408 -84.19 -171.63 -61.58
C GLN A 408 -82.94 -172.56 -61.45
N HIS A 409 -81.72 -172.01 -61.64
CA HIS A 409 -80.39 -172.67 -61.61
C HIS A 409 -79.27 -171.69 -61.12
N VAL A 410 -78.05 -172.13 -60.70
CA VAL A 410 -77.10 -171.39 -59.78
C VAL A 410 -75.57 -171.72 -59.96
N PRO A 411 -74.51 -171.14 -59.27
CA PRO A 411 -74.21 -169.79 -58.64
C PRO A 411 -72.69 -169.24 -58.61
N ASN A 412 -72.37 -168.02 -58.05
CA ASN A 412 -71.01 -167.53 -57.52
C ASN A 412 -70.92 -166.11 -56.78
N ALA A 413 -69.84 -165.75 -56.00
CA ALA A 413 -69.54 -164.40 -55.37
C ALA A 413 -68.09 -164.15 -54.72
N LYS A 414 -67.58 -162.89 -54.53
CA LYS A 414 -66.31 -162.34 -53.81
C LYS A 414 -66.34 -160.76 -53.64
N GLY A 415 -65.50 -159.90 -52.95
CA GLY A 415 -64.40 -159.91 -51.91
C GLY A 415 -63.39 -158.67 -51.89
N GLY A 416 -62.93 -158.04 -50.74
CA GLY A 416 -61.83 -156.97 -50.64
C GLY A 416 -61.63 -156.14 -49.28
N LYS A 417 -60.47 -155.43 -48.98
CA LYS A 417 -60.10 -154.69 -47.68
C LYS A 417 -58.92 -153.62 -47.68
N ASN A 418 -58.68 -152.81 -46.59
CA ASN A 418 -57.47 -151.91 -46.34
C ASN A 418 -57.02 -151.55 -44.85
N LYS A 419 -56.27 -150.44 -44.53
CA LYS A 419 -55.36 -150.19 -43.31
C LYS A 419 -55.25 -148.71 -42.72
N ILE A 420 -54.70 -148.48 -41.49
CA ILE A 420 -54.60 -147.20 -40.66
C ILE A 420 -53.14 -146.86 -40.15
N ASP A 421 -52.85 -145.70 -39.50
CA ASP A 421 -51.52 -145.27 -38.92
C ASP A 421 -51.49 -144.99 -37.38
N SER A 422 -50.26 -144.83 -36.84
CA SER A 422 -49.79 -144.88 -35.44
C SER A 422 -50.29 -143.79 -34.49
N ASN A 423 -50.62 -142.58 -34.97
CA ASN A 423 -51.28 -141.55 -34.16
C ASN A 423 -52.82 -141.67 -34.16
N GLY A 424 -53.36 -142.81 -34.62
CA GLY A 424 -54.75 -143.21 -34.44
C GLY A 424 -55.76 -142.67 -35.45
N ASN A 425 -55.33 -141.87 -36.44
CA ASN A 425 -56.19 -141.30 -37.47
C ASN A 425 -55.92 -141.89 -38.87
N GLU A 426 -56.96 -141.90 -39.72
CA GLU A 426 -56.86 -142.40 -41.09
C GLU A 426 -56.18 -141.39 -42.04
N LEU A 427 -55.09 -141.81 -42.68
CA LEU A 427 -54.39 -141.04 -43.71
C LEU A 427 -55.11 -141.15 -45.05
N SER A 428 -56.16 -140.34 -45.24
CA SER A 428 -56.83 -140.21 -46.54
C SER A 428 -55.91 -139.53 -47.57
N ALA A 429 -55.34 -140.32 -48.47
CA ALA A 429 -54.26 -139.89 -49.35
C ALA A 429 -54.75 -138.98 -50.50
N ARG A 430 -54.63 -137.66 -50.32
CA ARG A 430 -54.61 -136.61 -51.37
C ARG A 430 -53.93 -135.33 -50.86
N GLN A 431 -52.60 -135.28 -50.96
CA GLN A 431 -51.87 -134.02 -50.83
C GLN A 431 -52.27 -133.07 -51.97
N SER A 432 -52.49 -131.80 -51.66
CA SER A 432 -52.92 -130.77 -52.62
C SER A 432 -51.84 -129.72 -52.83
N PHE A 433 -51.72 -129.21 -54.07
CA PHE A 433 -50.71 -128.25 -54.52
C PHE A 433 -50.57 -127.02 -53.61
N VAL A 434 -51.67 -126.55 -53.04
CA VAL A 434 -51.71 -125.41 -52.11
C VAL A 434 -50.84 -125.64 -50.87
N SER A 435 -50.69 -126.88 -50.42
CA SER A 435 -49.87 -127.23 -49.24
C SER A 435 -48.37 -127.02 -49.49
N LEU A 436 -47.87 -127.38 -50.69
CA LEU A 436 -46.49 -127.08 -51.07
C LEU A 436 -46.30 -125.57 -51.31
N TRP A 437 -47.34 -124.87 -51.79
CA TRP A 437 -47.30 -123.43 -51.98
C TRP A 437 -47.23 -122.65 -50.65
N THR A 438 -47.94 -123.09 -49.61
CA THR A 438 -47.83 -122.51 -48.27
C THR A 438 -46.47 -122.81 -47.62
N GLU A 439 -45.97 -124.04 -47.72
CA GLU A 439 -44.63 -124.39 -47.20
C GLU A 439 -43.52 -123.62 -47.93
N PHE A 440 -43.68 -123.35 -49.24
CA PHE A 440 -42.77 -122.50 -50.02
C PHE A 440 -42.80 -121.03 -49.56
N LEU A 441 -43.98 -120.44 -49.36
CA LEU A 441 -44.12 -119.05 -48.87
C LEU A 441 -43.62 -118.86 -47.45
N GLU A 442 -43.86 -119.83 -46.55
CA GLU A 442 -43.36 -119.80 -45.18
C GLU A 442 -41.83 -119.93 -45.14
N LYS A 443 -41.24 -120.61 -46.13
CA LYS A 443 -39.78 -120.79 -46.30
C LYS A 443 -39.07 -119.63 -47.00
N GLU A 444 -39.73 -118.85 -47.85
CA GLU A 444 -39.18 -117.56 -48.32
C GLU A 444 -39.34 -116.46 -47.26
N SER A 445 -40.49 -116.36 -46.60
CA SER A 445 -40.76 -115.30 -45.61
C SER A 445 -39.97 -115.43 -44.30
N SER A 446 -39.41 -116.61 -44.00
CA SER A 446 -38.47 -116.83 -42.89
C SER A 446 -36.98 -116.63 -43.27
N GLY A 447 -36.71 -116.06 -44.46
CA GLY A 447 -35.39 -115.95 -45.06
C GLY A 447 -34.64 -114.62 -44.89
N LYS A 448 -34.21 -114.30 -43.66
CA LYS A 448 -33.34 -113.15 -43.24
C LYS A 448 -33.93 -111.74 -43.28
#